data_AF-A0AA91I5C3-F1
#
_entry.id   AF-A0AA91I5C3-F1
#
_cell.length_a   1.000
_cell.length_b   1.000
_cell.length_c   1.000
_cell.angle_alpha   90.00
_cell.angle_beta   90.00
_cell.angle_gamma   90.00
#
_symmetry.space_group_name_H-M   'P 1'
#
loop_
_entity.id
_entity.type
_entity.pdbx_description
1 polymer ?
#
loop_
_entity_poly.entity_id
_entity_poly.type
_entity_poly.pdbx_seq_one_letter_code
_entity_poly.pdbx_strand_id
1 'polypeptide(L)'
;MAPLTPRSYRPALAAALIFSTAATASFVNTSPLIASSRSSRSSRNVDNGYAGLKWTLGESFIPELVVGFRHANVGSNGETYGGDISFSFRVWGGLQPGQIRLKYFNGADYLQGEVGGGYDFKNGFFVGLGGKAPFSSVGLDYQFSGPVPLVPYFMLDSIGQYRKPAVNFRITCPLPGQHYNPVTGLCGGII
;
A
#
# COMPACT_ATOMS: atom_id res chain seq x y z
N MET A 1 -11.58 26.72 45.37
CA MET A 1 -12.57 25.63 45.46
C MET A 1 -13.58 25.86 44.35
N ALA A 2 -13.60 25.01 43.31
CA ALA A 2 -14.70 24.93 42.32
C ALA A 2 -15.96 24.33 43.01
N PRO A 3 -17.19 24.25 42.44
CA PRO A 3 -17.61 24.31 41.01
C PRO A 3 -18.89 25.19 40.80
N LEU A 4 -19.50 25.41 39.63
CA LEU A 4 -20.34 24.52 38.79
C LEU A 4 -20.83 25.33 37.55
N THR A 5 -20.81 24.72 36.36
CA THR A 5 -21.68 25.07 35.20
C THR A 5 -23.04 24.33 35.37
N PRO A 6 -24.08 24.45 34.49
CA PRO A 6 -24.24 25.18 33.21
C PRO A 6 -25.61 25.91 33.01
N ARG A 7 -25.78 26.65 31.89
CA ARG A 7 -26.70 26.33 30.76
C ARG A 7 -27.22 27.57 30.01
N SER A 8 -27.12 27.45 28.68
CA SER A 8 -27.93 28.04 27.60
C SER A 8 -28.01 29.55 27.41
N TYR A 9 -27.26 30.03 26.41
CA TYR A 9 -27.71 31.10 25.52
C TYR A 9 -27.55 30.64 24.07
N ARG A 10 -28.67 30.57 23.34
CA ARG A 10 -28.70 30.52 21.87
C ARG A 10 -28.73 31.98 21.40
N PRO A 11 -27.92 32.35 20.41
CA PRO A 11 -28.35 33.36 19.45
C PRO A 11 -28.43 32.76 18.05
N ALA A 12 -29.57 33.02 17.41
CA ALA A 12 -29.82 32.76 16.01
C ALA A 12 -28.89 33.63 15.14
N LEU A 13 -28.09 32.99 14.29
CA LEU A 13 -27.32 33.65 13.26
C LEU A 13 -28.16 33.68 11.98
N ALA A 14 -28.70 34.86 11.67
CA ALA A 14 -29.30 35.17 10.38
C ALA A 14 -28.18 35.37 9.35
N ALA A 15 -28.08 34.47 8.37
CA ALA A 15 -27.18 34.64 7.23
C ALA A 15 -27.92 35.37 6.10
N ALA A 16 -27.50 36.59 5.79
CA ALA A 16 -28.03 37.38 4.69
C ALA A 16 -27.46 36.88 3.36
N LEU A 17 -28.36 36.60 2.40
CA LEU A 17 -28.07 36.29 1.00
C LEU A 17 -27.78 37.58 0.24
N ILE A 18 -26.58 37.72 -0.33
CA ILE A 18 -26.28 38.70 -1.38
C ILE A 18 -25.96 37.91 -2.65
N PHE A 19 -26.93 37.83 -3.56
CA PHE A 19 -26.72 37.38 -4.93
C PHE A 19 -26.33 38.60 -5.78
N SER A 20 -25.05 38.72 -6.13
CA SER A 20 -24.61 39.63 -7.19
C SER A 20 -24.48 38.84 -8.50
N THR A 21 -25.35 39.10 -9.46
CA THR A 21 -25.28 38.57 -10.82
C THR A 21 -24.31 39.42 -11.66
N ALA A 22 -23.18 38.86 -12.04
CA ALA A 22 -22.37 39.38 -13.15
C ALA A 22 -22.63 38.51 -14.39
N ALA A 23 -23.25 39.09 -15.41
CA ALA A 23 -23.41 38.44 -16.71
C ALA A 23 -22.10 38.56 -17.48
N THR A 24 -21.32 37.47 -17.55
CA THR A 24 -20.18 37.36 -18.46
C THR A 24 -20.66 36.75 -19.77
N ALA A 25 -20.63 37.54 -20.84
CA ALA A 25 -20.77 37.03 -22.19
C ALA A 25 -19.61 36.06 -22.48
N SER A 26 -19.93 34.78 -22.64
CA SER A 26 -18.95 33.74 -22.98
C SER A 26 -19.06 33.43 -24.47
N PHE A 27 -17.98 33.65 -25.21
CA PHE A 27 -17.84 33.15 -26.58
C PHE A 27 -17.83 31.62 -26.50
N VAL A 28 -18.80 30.95 -27.11
CA VAL A 28 -18.79 29.48 -27.20
C VAL A 28 -17.77 29.10 -28.26
N ASN A 29 -16.52 28.88 -27.83
CA ASN A 29 -15.56 28.17 -28.65
C ASN A 29 -15.88 26.68 -28.54
N THR A 30 -16.64 26.13 -29.48
CA THR A 30 -16.91 24.69 -29.61
C THR A 30 -15.67 23.97 -30.13
N SER A 31 -14.56 24.05 -29.39
CA SER A 31 -13.52 23.04 -29.49
C SER A 31 -14.12 21.72 -29.00
N PRO A 32 -14.00 20.60 -29.74
CA PRO A 32 -14.44 19.32 -29.23
C PRO A 32 -13.67 19.05 -27.93
N LEU A 33 -14.40 19.07 -26.82
CA LEU A 33 -13.86 18.64 -25.54
C LEU A 33 -13.54 17.16 -25.68
N ILE A 34 -12.25 16.84 -25.78
CA ILE A 34 -11.76 15.49 -25.58
C ILE A 34 -12.19 15.14 -24.16
N ALA A 35 -13.25 14.34 -24.04
CA ALA A 35 -13.62 13.73 -22.79
C ALA A 35 -12.50 12.76 -22.44
N SER A 36 -11.54 13.23 -21.64
CA SER A 36 -10.56 12.39 -20.99
C SER A 36 -11.34 11.56 -19.98
N SER A 37 -11.82 10.39 -20.41
CA SER A 37 -12.46 9.42 -19.55
C SER A 37 -11.46 9.12 -18.42
N ARG A 38 -11.90 9.31 -17.17
CA ARG A 38 -11.12 8.95 -15.98
C ARG A 38 -10.49 7.59 -16.23
N SER A 39 -9.16 7.52 -16.22
CA SER A 39 -8.47 6.24 -16.23
C SER A 39 -9.08 5.40 -15.12
N SER A 40 -9.69 4.29 -15.49
CA SER A 40 -10.16 3.31 -14.52
C SER A 40 -8.93 2.96 -13.67
N ARG A 41 -8.97 3.30 -12.38
CA ARG A 41 -7.92 2.95 -11.42
C ARG A 41 -7.83 1.43 -11.44
N SER A 42 -6.91 0.90 -12.24
CA SER A 42 -6.69 -0.53 -12.40
C SER A 42 -5.84 -0.98 -11.23
N SER A 43 -6.28 -2.03 -10.54
CA SER A 43 -5.49 -2.71 -9.52
C SER A 43 -5.31 -4.17 -9.90
N ARG A 44 -4.20 -4.76 -9.45
CA ARG A 44 -3.89 -6.17 -9.65
C ARG A 44 -3.58 -6.81 -8.31
N ASN A 45 -4.20 -7.96 -8.05
CA ASN A 45 -3.81 -8.82 -6.95
C ASN A 45 -2.63 -9.69 -7.35
N VAL A 46 -1.67 -9.85 -6.44
CA VAL A 46 -0.47 -10.66 -6.64
C VAL A 46 -0.27 -11.52 -5.39
N ASP A 47 -0.27 -12.83 -5.59
CA ASP A 47 -0.01 -13.84 -4.57
C ASP A 47 1.37 -14.45 -4.78
N ASN A 48 2.24 -14.35 -3.78
CA ASN A 48 3.60 -14.89 -3.85
C ASN A 48 3.90 -15.79 -2.65
N GLY A 49 4.24 -17.04 -2.92
CA GLY A 49 5.05 -17.84 -1.98
C GLY A 49 6.51 -17.39 -2.06
N TYR A 50 7.20 -17.34 -0.93
CA TYR A 50 8.61 -16.97 -0.90
C TYR A 50 9.42 -17.77 0.12
N ALA A 51 10.72 -17.77 -0.11
CA ALA A 51 11.71 -18.22 0.85
C ALA A 51 12.73 -17.10 1.09
N GLY A 52 13.31 -17.08 2.28
CA GLY A 52 14.29 -16.09 2.68
C GLY A 52 15.19 -16.54 3.81
N LEU A 53 16.20 -15.74 4.08
CA LEU A 53 17.13 -15.89 5.19
C LEU A 53 17.02 -14.64 6.06
N LYS A 54 16.77 -14.81 7.36
CA LYS A 54 16.61 -13.73 8.32
C LYS A 54 17.73 -13.78 9.36
N TRP A 55 18.41 -12.67 9.56
CA TRP A 55 19.42 -12.50 10.58
C TRP A 55 18.92 -11.56 11.66
N THR A 56 19.01 -12.02 12.89
CA THR A 56 18.65 -11.26 14.09
C THR A 56 19.91 -10.62 14.66
N LEU A 57 19.96 -9.29 14.72
CA LEU A 57 21.08 -8.56 15.31
C LEU A 57 21.00 -8.66 16.84
N GLY A 58 22.13 -8.94 17.48
CA GLY A 58 22.21 -9.14 18.94
C GLY A 58 22.16 -10.61 19.38
N GLU A 59 21.94 -11.54 18.44
CA GLU A 59 22.12 -12.98 18.65
C GLU A 59 23.33 -13.51 17.86
N SER A 60 23.42 -14.84 17.72
CA SER A 60 24.42 -15.51 16.87
C SER A 60 24.23 -15.12 15.39
N PHE A 61 25.30 -15.07 14.60
CA PHE A 61 25.27 -14.67 13.18
C PHE A 61 24.64 -15.74 12.24
N ILE A 62 23.88 -16.68 12.79
CA ILE A 62 23.30 -17.79 12.03
C ILE A 62 21.92 -17.37 11.52
N PRO A 63 21.66 -17.42 10.22
CA PRO A 63 20.35 -17.07 9.68
C PRO A 63 19.28 -18.10 10.04
N GLU A 64 18.07 -17.62 10.26
CA GLU A 64 16.86 -18.43 10.22
C GLU A 64 16.37 -18.56 8.78
N LEU A 65 15.94 -19.76 8.39
CA LEU A 65 15.21 -19.97 7.15
C LEU A 65 13.79 -19.43 7.33
N VAL A 66 13.29 -18.62 6.41
CA VAL A 66 11.93 -18.12 6.39
C VAL A 66 11.22 -18.65 5.16
N VAL A 67 9.99 -19.12 5.34
CA VAL A 67 9.05 -19.38 4.26
C VAL A 67 7.78 -18.61 4.53
N GLY A 68 7.17 -18.07 3.49
CA GLY A 68 6.00 -17.24 3.67
C GLY A 68 5.12 -17.16 2.45
N PHE A 69 3.96 -16.58 2.67
CA PHE A 69 2.97 -16.27 1.66
C PHE A 69 2.57 -14.81 1.81
N ARG A 70 2.62 -14.07 0.70
CA ARG A 70 2.34 -12.64 0.66
C ARG A 70 1.30 -12.34 -0.39
N HIS A 71 0.24 -11.64 0.02
CA HIS A 71 -0.81 -11.15 -0.84
C HIS A 71 -0.71 -9.63 -0.96
N ALA A 72 -0.58 -9.11 -2.19
CA ALA A 72 -0.46 -7.68 -2.47
C ALA A 72 -1.52 -7.21 -3.47
N ASN A 73 -2.17 -6.08 -3.18
CA ASN A 73 -2.94 -5.30 -4.14
C ASN A 73 -2.08 -4.14 -4.66
N VAL A 74 -1.82 -4.12 -5.96
CA VAL A 74 -0.96 -3.13 -6.62
C VAL A 74 -1.82 -2.26 -7.52
N GLY A 75 -1.92 -0.97 -7.19
CA GLY A 75 -2.60 0.03 -7.99
C GLY A 75 -1.81 0.44 -9.23
N SER A 76 -2.50 1.02 -10.22
CA SER A 76 -1.88 1.52 -11.46
C SER A 76 -0.86 2.63 -11.23
N ASN A 77 -0.93 3.34 -10.11
CA ASN A 77 0.05 4.33 -9.66
C ASN A 77 1.29 3.68 -8.98
N GLY A 78 1.25 2.39 -8.65
CA GLY A 78 2.29 1.68 -7.92
C GLY A 78 2.10 1.66 -6.41
N GLU A 79 1.02 2.25 -5.88
CA GLU A 79 0.64 2.05 -4.49
C GLU A 79 0.33 0.58 -4.25
N THR A 80 0.93 0.01 -3.22
CA THR A 80 0.91 -1.41 -2.93
C THR A 80 0.60 -1.62 -1.45
N TYR A 81 -0.41 -2.41 -1.16
CA TYR A 81 -0.77 -2.77 0.22
C TYR A 81 -1.24 -4.22 0.30
N GLY A 82 -1.21 -4.80 1.49
CA GLY A 82 -1.63 -6.19 1.66
C GLY A 82 -1.16 -6.83 2.96
N GLY A 83 -1.16 -8.16 2.95
CA GLY A 83 -0.85 -9.00 4.11
C GLY A 83 0.23 -10.04 3.80
N ASP A 84 1.00 -10.38 4.83
CA ASP A 84 2.09 -11.35 4.77
C ASP A 84 1.99 -12.30 5.97
N ILE A 85 2.01 -13.61 5.72
CA ILE A 85 2.16 -14.62 6.75
C ILE A 85 3.42 -15.42 6.51
N SER A 86 4.25 -15.58 7.54
CA SER A 86 5.53 -16.27 7.44
C SER A 86 5.83 -17.14 8.64
N PHE A 87 6.63 -18.18 8.39
CA PHE A 87 7.17 -19.10 9.37
C PHE A 87 8.69 -19.12 9.23
N SER A 88 9.40 -18.99 10.35
CA SER A 88 10.84 -19.15 10.40
C SER A 88 11.25 -20.45 11.09
N PHE A 89 12.40 -20.97 10.66
CA PHE A 89 13.02 -22.17 11.18
C PHE A 89 14.48 -21.87 11.48
N ARG A 90 14.91 -22.23 12.68
CA ARG A 90 16.33 -22.26 13.05
C ARG A 90 16.92 -23.55 12.50
N VAL A 91 18.03 -23.43 11.78
CA VAL A 91 18.69 -24.57 11.12
C VAL A 91 19.91 -25.08 11.90
N TRP A 92 20.34 -24.38 12.93
CA TRP A 92 21.47 -24.79 13.76
C TRP A 92 21.07 -25.87 14.76
N GLY A 93 21.74 -27.03 14.71
CA GLY A 93 21.46 -28.15 15.61
C GLY A 93 20.16 -28.90 15.29
N GLY A 94 19.62 -28.74 14.07
CA GLY A 94 18.37 -29.36 13.62
C GLY A 94 17.34 -28.33 13.13
N LEU A 95 16.26 -28.80 12.50
CA LEU A 95 15.12 -27.97 12.09
C LEU A 95 14.22 -27.69 13.30
N GLN A 96 14.36 -26.51 13.89
CA GLN A 96 13.54 -26.08 15.02
C GLN A 96 12.60 -24.93 14.61
N PRO A 97 11.32 -24.94 15.03
CA PRO A 97 10.42 -23.80 14.81
C PRO A 97 10.99 -22.53 15.45
N GLY A 98 11.08 -21.45 14.67
CA GLY A 98 11.57 -20.15 15.12
C GLY A 98 10.40 -19.24 15.51
N GLN A 99 9.73 -18.68 14.50
CA GLN A 99 8.67 -17.69 14.68
C GLN A 99 7.54 -17.91 13.67
N ILE A 100 6.30 -17.68 14.08
CA ILE A 100 5.19 -17.40 13.18
C ILE A 100 4.92 -15.90 13.20
N ARG A 101 4.72 -15.28 12.04
CA ARG A 101 4.51 -13.83 11.92
C ARG A 101 3.40 -13.51 10.93
N LEU A 102 2.59 -12.52 11.29
CA LEU A 102 1.61 -11.88 10.43
C LEU A 102 1.95 -10.39 10.32
N LYS A 103 1.98 -9.85 9.10
CA LYS A 103 2.21 -8.44 8.85
C LYS A 103 1.14 -7.86 7.93
N TYR A 104 0.85 -6.58 8.15
CA TYR A 104 0.25 -5.70 7.18
C TYR A 104 1.34 -4.80 6.60
N PHE A 105 1.24 -4.49 5.31
CA PHE A 105 2.17 -3.59 4.64
C PHE A 105 1.45 -2.58 3.75
N ASN A 106 2.06 -1.41 3.58
CA ASN A 106 1.59 -0.35 2.69
C ASN A 106 2.78 0.49 2.21
N GLY A 107 2.80 0.86 0.94
CA GLY A 107 3.77 1.80 0.40
C GLY A 107 3.83 1.76 -1.12
N ALA A 108 4.97 2.14 -1.69
CA ALA A 108 5.21 2.05 -3.12
C ALA A 108 5.68 0.64 -3.53
N ASP A 109 5.61 0.34 -4.82
CA ASP A 109 6.05 -0.95 -5.39
C ASP A 109 7.54 -1.26 -5.14
N TYR A 110 8.36 -0.23 -4.88
CA TYR A 110 9.79 -0.33 -4.59
C TYR A 110 10.17 -0.16 -3.10
N LEU A 111 9.25 0.33 -2.25
CA LEU A 111 9.49 0.50 -0.82
C LEU A 111 8.17 0.48 -0.04
N GLN A 112 8.03 -0.51 0.84
CA GLN A 112 6.84 -0.71 1.67
C GLN A 112 7.19 -0.60 3.14
N GLY A 113 6.38 0.12 3.91
CA GLY A 113 6.38 0.02 5.36
C GLY A 113 5.60 -1.21 5.80
N GLU A 114 6.06 -1.86 6.87
CA GLU A 114 5.44 -3.06 7.42
C GLU A 114 5.18 -2.87 8.92
N VAL A 115 4.04 -3.37 9.39
CA VAL A 115 3.72 -3.50 10.82
C VAL A 115 3.06 -4.84 11.05
N GLY A 116 3.40 -5.49 12.15
CA GLY A 116 2.87 -6.81 12.42
C GLY A 116 3.21 -7.33 13.80
N GLY A 117 2.98 -8.62 13.97
CA GLY A 117 3.29 -9.31 15.20
C GLY A 117 3.19 -10.81 15.00
N GLY A 118 3.47 -11.54 16.07
CA GLY A 118 3.52 -12.97 15.99
C GLY A 118 3.92 -13.62 17.30
N TYR A 119 4.31 -14.88 17.17
CA TYR A 119 4.76 -15.69 18.29
C TYR A 119 6.12 -16.30 17.95
N ASP A 120 7.10 -16.03 18.80
CA ASP A 120 8.41 -16.68 18.82
C ASP A 120 8.33 -17.86 19.79
N PHE A 121 8.66 -19.05 19.31
CA PHE A 121 8.53 -20.27 20.12
C PHE A 121 9.51 -20.33 21.31
N LYS A 122 10.54 -19.47 21.32
CA LYS A 122 11.48 -19.29 22.44
C LYS A 122 11.11 -18.09 23.31
N ASN A 123 10.71 -16.97 22.71
CA ASN A 123 10.59 -15.67 23.39
C ASN A 123 9.14 -15.20 23.61
N GLY A 124 8.14 -15.94 23.13
CA GLY A 124 6.72 -15.62 23.28
C GLY A 124 6.21 -14.61 22.24
N PHE A 125 5.16 -13.87 22.61
CA PHE A 125 4.56 -12.89 21.70
C PHE A 125 5.50 -11.72 21.42
N PHE A 126 5.40 -11.18 20.20
CA PHE A 126 6.10 -9.97 19.80
C PHE A 126 5.25 -9.14 18.84
N VAL A 127 5.57 -7.85 18.76
CA VAL A 127 5.10 -6.94 17.72
C VAL A 127 6.30 -6.34 17.01
N GLY A 128 6.13 -5.85 15.79
CA GLY A 128 7.25 -5.30 15.05
C GLY A 128 6.84 -4.34 13.96
N LEU A 129 7.82 -3.54 13.56
CA LEU A 129 7.73 -2.61 12.44
C LEU A 129 8.95 -2.76 11.55
N GLY A 130 8.83 -2.41 10.28
CA GLY A 130 9.92 -2.56 9.34
C GLY A 130 9.66 -1.94 7.98
N GLY A 131 10.60 -2.18 7.08
CA GLY A 131 10.54 -1.78 5.69
C GLY A 131 10.98 -2.91 4.78
N LYS A 132 10.33 -3.04 3.63
CA LYS A 132 10.66 -4.01 2.59
C LYS A 132 11.00 -3.28 1.29
N ALA A 133 12.16 -3.61 0.75
CA ALA A 133 12.62 -3.27 -0.59
C ALA A 133 12.68 -4.55 -1.45
N PRO A 134 12.96 -4.47 -2.77
CA PRO A 134 13.16 -5.66 -3.57
C PRO A 134 14.26 -6.56 -2.97
N PHE A 135 13.93 -7.84 -2.81
CA PHE A 135 14.79 -8.91 -2.28
C PHE A 135 15.28 -8.75 -0.84
N SER A 136 14.82 -7.72 -0.13
CA SER A 136 15.37 -7.37 1.18
C SER A 136 14.35 -6.71 2.09
N SER A 137 14.48 -6.93 3.39
CA SER A 137 13.72 -6.20 4.40
C SER A 137 14.53 -6.00 5.66
N VAL A 138 14.17 -4.97 6.41
CA VAL A 138 14.75 -4.63 7.70
C VAL A 138 13.62 -4.34 8.67
N GLY A 139 13.82 -4.63 9.95
CA GLY A 139 12.81 -4.33 10.94
C GLY A 139 13.32 -4.41 12.37
N LEU A 140 12.40 -4.07 13.28
CA LEU A 140 12.61 -4.05 14.71
C LEU A 140 11.41 -4.72 15.37
N ASP A 141 11.66 -5.79 16.11
CA ASP A 141 10.64 -6.48 16.89
C ASP A 141 10.76 -6.12 18.37
N TYR A 142 9.63 -5.81 18.99
CA TYR A 142 9.48 -5.69 20.43
C TYR A 142 8.97 -7.02 21.02
N GLN A 143 9.79 -7.69 21.81
CA GLN A 143 9.47 -8.96 22.47
C GLN A 143 8.93 -8.70 23.90
N PHE A 144 7.75 -9.22 24.21
CA PHE A 144 7.12 -9.00 25.54
C PHE A 144 7.71 -9.87 26.65
N SER A 145 8.27 -11.02 26.29
CA SER A 145 8.83 -12.00 27.24
C SER A 145 10.27 -12.37 26.94
N GLY A 146 10.89 -11.66 25.99
CA GLY A 146 12.28 -11.87 25.60
C GLY A 146 13.27 -11.26 26.60
N PRO A 147 14.50 -11.80 26.69
CA PRO A 147 15.56 -11.21 27.52
C PRO A 147 16.02 -9.86 26.99
N VAL A 148 15.92 -9.66 25.66
CA VAL A 148 16.17 -8.38 24.99
C VAL A 148 14.84 -7.91 24.40
N PRO A 149 14.28 -6.80 24.88
CA PRO A 149 12.95 -6.37 24.45
C PRO A 149 12.94 -5.84 23.03
N LEU A 150 14.06 -5.30 22.51
CA LEU A 150 14.15 -4.74 21.16
C LEU A 150 15.14 -5.52 20.31
N VAL A 151 14.63 -6.13 19.25
CA VAL A 151 15.37 -7.11 18.45
C VAL A 151 15.36 -6.66 16.99
N PRO A 152 16.44 -6.00 16.52
CA PRO A 152 16.58 -5.62 15.12
C PRO A 152 16.87 -6.84 14.26
N TYR A 153 16.38 -6.84 13.03
CA TYR A 153 16.68 -7.89 12.05
C TYR A 153 16.82 -7.32 10.64
N PHE A 154 17.51 -8.09 9.80
CA PHE A 154 17.42 -7.94 8.35
C PHE A 154 17.11 -9.30 7.72
N MET A 155 16.46 -9.28 6.56
CA MET A 155 16.09 -10.47 5.83
C MET A 155 16.34 -10.27 4.34
N LEU A 156 16.86 -11.31 3.70
CA LEU A 156 16.92 -11.44 2.25
C LEU A 156 15.90 -12.47 1.81
N ASP A 157 15.14 -12.20 0.76
CA ASP A 157 14.09 -13.10 0.29
C ASP A 157 13.88 -13.02 -1.22
N SER A 158 13.07 -13.93 -1.74
CA SER A 158 12.79 -14.03 -3.19
C SER A 158 11.74 -13.05 -3.71
N ILE A 159 11.19 -12.14 -2.88
CA ILE A 159 10.19 -11.16 -3.32
C ILE A 159 10.87 -9.96 -3.98
N GLY A 160 10.77 -9.88 -5.30
CA GLY A 160 11.22 -8.72 -6.07
C GLY A 160 10.24 -7.55 -6.09
N GLN A 161 10.52 -6.57 -6.95
CA GLN A 161 9.64 -5.42 -7.17
C GLN A 161 8.31 -5.84 -7.82
N TYR A 162 7.21 -5.26 -7.36
CA TYR A 162 5.90 -5.49 -7.96
C TYR A 162 5.77 -4.81 -9.33
N ARG A 163 5.18 -5.53 -10.29
CA ARG A 163 4.90 -4.97 -11.62
C ARG A 163 3.57 -4.22 -11.60
N LYS A 164 3.59 -2.95 -12.00
CA LYS A 164 2.38 -2.13 -12.15
C LYS A 164 1.48 -2.72 -13.26
N PRO A 165 0.15 -2.68 -13.10
CA PRO A 165 -0.77 -3.00 -14.19
C PRO A 165 -0.49 -2.12 -15.40
N ALA A 166 -0.43 -2.71 -16.60
CA ALA A 166 -0.36 -1.93 -17.83
C ALA A 166 -1.65 -1.12 -18.00
N VAL A 167 -1.53 0.21 -18.07
CA VAL A 167 -2.66 1.08 -18.40
C VAL A 167 -2.90 1.01 -19.91
N ASN A 168 -3.91 0.24 -20.31
CA ASN A 168 -4.43 0.32 -21.68
C ASN A 168 -5.24 1.60 -21.80
N PHE A 169 -4.64 2.64 -22.37
CA PHE A 169 -5.40 3.82 -22.79
C PHE A 169 -6.37 3.40 -23.89
N ARG A 170 -7.64 3.22 -23.53
CA ARG A 170 -8.71 3.04 -24.50
C ARG A 170 -9.24 4.42 -24.83
N ILE A 171 -8.77 4.99 -25.93
CA ILE A 171 -9.32 6.23 -26.46
C ILE A 171 -10.72 5.89 -26.99
N THR A 172 -11.74 6.31 -26.25
CA THR A 172 -13.14 6.20 -26.65
C THR A 172 -13.54 7.49 -27.35
N CYS A 173 -13.95 7.37 -28.61
CA CYS A 173 -14.46 8.49 -29.36
C CYS A 173 -15.87 8.87 -28.88
N PRO A 174 -16.22 10.17 -28.89
CA PRO A 174 -17.47 10.66 -28.32
C PRO A 174 -18.71 10.21 -29.11
N LEU A 175 -18.55 9.82 -30.37
CA LEU A 175 -19.64 9.39 -31.24
C LEU A 175 -19.55 7.88 -31.56
N PRO A 176 -20.68 7.14 -31.54
CA PRO A 176 -20.71 5.74 -31.97
C PRO A 176 -20.33 5.63 -33.45
N GLY A 177 -19.46 4.68 -33.79
CA GLY A 177 -18.95 4.48 -35.15
C GLY A 177 -17.63 5.19 -35.48
N GLN A 178 -17.10 6.02 -34.56
CA GLN A 178 -15.78 6.61 -34.71
C GLN A 178 -14.67 5.72 -34.14
N HIS A 179 -13.54 5.68 -34.84
CA HIS A 179 -12.29 5.06 -34.43
C HIS A 179 -11.22 6.13 -34.20
N TYR A 180 -10.38 5.92 -33.20
CA TYR A 180 -9.22 6.78 -32.98
C TYR A 180 -8.15 6.50 -34.03
N ASN A 181 -7.72 7.54 -34.75
CA ASN A 181 -6.60 7.44 -35.69
C ASN A 181 -5.29 7.83 -34.96
N PRO A 182 -4.35 6.89 -34.77
CA PRO A 182 -3.10 7.16 -34.04
C PRO A 182 -2.12 8.04 -34.82
N VAL A 183 -2.29 8.21 -36.13
CA VAL A 183 -1.43 9.05 -36.99
C VAL A 183 -1.84 10.52 -36.90
N THR A 184 -3.14 10.79 -36.86
CA THR A 184 -3.67 12.16 -36.81
C THR A 184 -4.01 12.64 -35.41
N GLY A 185 -4.09 11.73 -34.43
CA GLY A 185 -4.48 12.04 -33.05
C GLY A 185 -5.96 12.40 -32.90
N LEU A 186 -6.79 12.15 -33.91
CA LEU A 186 -8.19 12.53 -33.95
C LEU A 186 -9.11 11.30 -33.97
N CYS A 187 -10.29 11.46 -33.38
CA CYS A 187 -11.40 10.54 -33.57
C CYS A 187 -12.03 10.79 -34.94
N GLY A 188 -12.10 9.76 -35.77
CA GLY A 188 -12.67 9.83 -37.10
C GLY A 188 -13.40 8.55 -37.46
N GLY A 189 -14.34 8.64 -38.40
CA GLY A 189 -15.03 7.47 -38.93
C GLY A 189 -16.26 7.88 -39.71
N ILE A 190 -16.19 7.81 -41.04
CA ILE A 190 -16.90 6.82 -41.87
C ILE A 190 -15.88 6.38 -42.95
N ILE A 191 -16.05 5.14 -43.40
CA ILE A 191 -15.58 4.61 -44.69
C ILE A 191 -15.86 5.63 -45.81
#